data_AF-A0A3A0D1I8-F1
#
_entry.id   AF-A0A3A0D1I8-F1
#
_cell.length_a   1.000
_cell.length_b   1.000
_cell.length_c   1.000
_cell.angle_alpha   90.00
_cell.angle_beta   90.00
_cell.angle_gamma   90.00
#
_symmetry.space_group_name_H-M   'P 1'
#
loop_
_entity.id
_entity.type
_entity.pdbx_description
1 polymer ?
#
loop_
_entity_poly.entity_id
_entity_poly.type
_entity_poly.pdbx_seq_one_letter_code
_entity_poly.pdbx_strand_id
1 'polypeptide(L)'
;MPANGSVEGASVVYSRMTETGFRYNPASAGTLTPADPLRVAFDDVPVPNATMGANTALSVSRVTVGVRRLANAPAVTVDLFWATASTGPIAPDTELDIPYNSICTVALPANGATSVTSLVTCGDGVNPIAGMSNVPLNDTLITGFKTFLIGMRFSNGDANNGWRITSGASANANVFWQHDPNMTGQPNPEGAFLFSTANPPNPPASFMIEVEGTPVPEPTSLALLGLGALGLIARRRK
;
A
#
# COMPACT_ATOMS: atom_id res chain seq x y z
N MET A 1 25.46 -14.10 -30.24
CA MET A 1 25.12 -12.80 -29.62
C MET A 1 23.94 -13.06 -28.71
N PRO A 2 24.06 -12.92 -27.38
CA PRO A 2 22.90 -13.07 -26.50
C PRO A 2 21.96 -11.89 -26.77
N ALA A 3 20.66 -12.19 -26.86
CA ALA A 3 19.63 -11.19 -27.00
C ALA A 3 19.68 -10.28 -25.77
N ASN A 4 19.87 -8.98 -26.01
CA ASN A 4 19.76 -7.95 -24.99
C ASN A 4 18.27 -7.92 -24.60
N GLY A 5 17.90 -8.65 -23.56
CA GLY A 5 16.56 -8.59 -22.99
C GLY A 5 16.30 -7.14 -22.62
N SER A 6 15.32 -6.52 -23.28
CA SER A 6 14.79 -5.25 -22.83
C SER A 6 14.35 -5.44 -21.39
N VAL A 7 14.96 -4.70 -20.47
CA VAL A 7 14.44 -4.58 -19.12
C VAL A 7 13.06 -3.94 -19.31
N GLU A 8 12.00 -4.73 -19.23
CA GLU A 8 10.65 -4.17 -19.18
C GLU A 8 10.63 -3.21 -17.99
N GLY A 9 10.41 -1.93 -18.27
CA GLY A 9 10.24 -0.93 -17.22
C GLY A 9 9.06 -1.32 -16.34
N ALA A 10 9.07 -0.88 -15.08
CA ALA A 10 7.95 -1.13 -14.18
C ALA A 10 6.65 -0.60 -14.81
N SER A 11 5.56 -1.33 -14.57
CA SER A 11 4.24 -0.97 -15.07
C SER A 11 3.35 -0.54 -13.91
N VAL A 12 2.34 0.28 -14.20
CA VAL A 12 1.29 0.58 -13.23
C VAL A 12 0.50 -0.70 -12.97
N VAL A 13 0.63 -1.24 -11.77
CA VAL A 13 -0.05 -2.47 -11.34
C VAL A 13 -1.35 -2.19 -10.58
N TYR A 14 -1.49 -0.96 -10.06
CA TYR A 14 -2.68 -0.48 -9.39
C TYR A 14 -2.80 1.04 -9.54
N SER A 15 -4.01 1.55 -9.81
CA SER A 15 -4.26 3.00 -9.91
C SER A 15 -5.67 3.39 -9.47
N ARG A 16 -5.72 4.39 -8.59
CA ARG A 16 -6.91 5.10 -8.11
C ARG A 16 -6.62 6.60 -8.10
N MET A 17 -6.33 7.16 -9.27
CA MET A 17 -5.91 8.56 -9.39
C MET A 17 -7.04 9.55 -9.75
N THR A 18 -8.29 9.09 -9.86
CA THR A 18 -9.41 9.97 -10.18
C THR A 18 -9.80 10.82 -8.97
N GLU A 19 -9.51 12.12 -9.04
CA GLU A 19 -9.88 13.08 -7.99
C GLU A 19 -11.40 13.18 -7.81
N THR A 20 -11.90 12.53 -6.77
CA THR A 20 -13.29 12.56 -6.34
C THR A 20 -13.32 12.67 -4.81
N GLY A 21 -14.50 12.72 -4.19
CA GLY A 21 -14.64 12.48 -2.74
C GLY A 21 -14.02 13.51 -1.77
N PHE A 22 -13.83 13.03 -0.53
CA PHE A 22 -13.41 13.78 0.66
C PHE A 22 -11.89 13.69 0.90
N ARG A 23 -11.45 13.97 2.14
CA ARG A 23 -10.10 13.72 2.61
C ARG A 23 -10.13 13.15 4.03
N TYR A 24 -9.13 12.37 4.39
CA TYR A 24 -8.98 11.81 5.74
C TYR A 24 -7.61 12.17 6.33
N ASN A 25 -7.56 12.67 7.56
CA ASN A 25 -6.30 12.85 8.27
C ASN A 25 -6.26 11.88 9.46
N PRO A 26 -5.48 10.77 9.38
CA PRO A 26 -5.37 9.81 10.48
C PRO A 26 -4.91 10.46 11.79
N ALA A 27 -4.04 11.48 11.72
CA ALA A 27 -3.58 12.18 12.91
C ALA A 27 -4.68 12.98 13.62
N SER A 28 -5.74 13.35 12.90
CA SER A 28 -6.90 14.07 13.45
C SER A 28 -8.05 13.16 13.89
N ALA A 29 -8.04 11.90 13.45
CA ALA A 29 -9.19 10.99 13.52
C ALA A 29 -8.95 9.84 14.51
N GLY A 30 -9.97 9.44 15.28
CA GLY A 30 -9.90 8.35 16.26
C GLY A 30 -11.15 8.26 17.14
N THR A 31 -11.35 7.10 17.77
CA THR A 31 -12.47 6.84 18.72
C THR A 31 -12.22 7.45 20.10
N LEU A 32 -10.98 7.81 20.40
CA LEU A 32 -10.57 8.51 21.60
C LEU A 32 -9.90 9.83 21.21
N THR A 33 -10.54 10.93 21.58
CA THR A 33 -9.91 12.25 21.64
C THR A 33 -8.73 12.13 22.62
N PRO A 34 -7.48 12.48 22.24
CA PRO A 34 -7.10 13.52 21.29
C PRO A 34 -6.57 13.05 19.92
N ALA A 35 -6.30 14.03 19.04
CA ALA A 35 -5.51 13.86 17.83
C ALA A 35 -4.14 13.24 18.15
N ASP A 36 -3.68 12.30 17.33
CA ASP A 36 -2.42 11.59 17.54
C ASP A 36 -1.64 11.44 16.21
N PRO A 37 -0.50 12.15 16.05
CA PRO A 37 0.31 12.08 14.84
C PRO A 37 1.03 10.75 14.65
N LEU A 38 0.87 9.77 15.55
CA LEU A 38 1.42 8.42 15.38
C LEU A 38 0.49 7.47 14.61
N ARG A 39 -0.81 7.82 14.46
CA ARG A 39 -1.79 6.99 13.73
C ARG A 39 -1.45 6.85 12.26
N VAL A 40 -1.60 5.63 11.73
CA VAL A 40 -1.39 5.33 10.30
C VAL A 40 -2.68 4.74 9.74
N ALA A 41 -3.20 5.31 8.66
CA ALA A 41 -4.28 4.70 7.89
C ALA A 41 -3.68 3.86 6.77
N PHE A 42 -4.30 2.75 6.42
CA PHE A 42 -3.92 1.84 5.36
C PHE A 42 -5.09 1.55 4.42
N ASP A 43 -4.78 1.46 3.13
CA ASP A 43 -5.71 0.98 2.10
C ASP A 43 -5.18 -0.29 1.45
N ASP A 44 -6.10 -1.08 0.92
CA ASP A 44 -5.79 -2.25 0.12
C ASP A 44 -5.27 -1.82 -1.26
N VAL A 45 -4.26 -2.54 -1.74
CA VAL A 45 -3.73 -2.46 -3.11
C VAL A 45 -3.98 -3.80 -3.81
N PRO A 46 -5.20 -4.02 -4.36
CA PRO A 46 -5.52 -5.23 -5.09
C PRO A 46 -4.88 -5.21 -6.48
N VAL A 47 -3.90 -6.06 -6.69
CA VAL A 47 -3.27 -6.27 -8.01
C VAL A 47 -3.98 -7.43 -8.71
N PRO A 48 -4.51 -7.26 -9.94
CA PRO A 48 -5.23 -8.32 -10.63
C PRO A 48 -4.38 -9.58 -10.82
N ASN A 49 -4.98 -10.76 -10.65
CA ASN A 49 -4.30 -12.03 -10.91
C ASN A 49 -3.78 -12.14 -12.35
N ALA A 50 -4.46 -11.49 -13.31
CA ALA A 50 -4.00 -11.42 -14.70
C ALA A 50 -2.66 -10.67 -14.85
N THR A 51 -2.40 -9.67 -14.00
CA THR A 51 -1.12 -8.94 -13.96
C THR A 51 -0.04 -9.77 -13.27
N MET A 52 -0.38 -10.48 -12.19
CA MET A 52 0.59 -11.22 -11.38
C MET A 52 0.97 -12.60 -11.95
N GLY A 53 0.05 -13.26 -12.65
CA GLY A 53 0.23 -14.66 -13.04
C GLY A 53 0.40 -15.57 -11.81
N ALA A 54 1.43 -16.43 -11.83
CA ALA A 54 1.75 -17.33 -10.73
C ALA A 54 2.61 -16.69 -9.62
N ASN A 55 3.09 -15.46 -9.81
CA ASN A 55 4.01 -14.81 -8.88
C ASN A 55 3.27 -14.43 -7.58
N THR A 56 3.93 -14.63 -6.44
CA THR A 56 3.34 -14.32 -5.12
C THR A 56 3.88 -13.02 -4.50
N ALA A 57 4.85 -12.37 -5.15
CA ALA A 57 5.45 -11.14 -4.67
C ALA A 57 5.61 -10.08 -5.76
N LEU A 58 5.74 -8.83 -5.33
CA LEU A 58 5.88 -7.65 -6.18
C LEU A 58 7.18 -6.89 -5.83
N SER A 59 7.90 -6.45 -6.85
CA SER A 59 9.00 -5.51 -6.72
C SER A 59 8.48 -4.12 -7.05
N VAL A 60 8.24 -3.30 -6.03
CA VAL A 60 7.62 -1.97 -6.18
C VAL A 60 8.70 -0.94 -6.45
N SER A 61 8.58 -0.20 -7.55
CA SER A 61 9.51 0.85 -7.97
C SER A 61 8.96 2.27 -7.80
N ARG A 62 7.64 2.41 -7.65
CA ARG A 62 7.00 3.70 -7.37
C ARG A 62 5.71 3.55 -6.59
N VAL A 63 5.50 4.44 -5.62
CA VAL A 63 4.22 4.65 -4.96
C VAL A 63 3.90 6.14 -5.03
N THR A 64 2.72 6.48 -5.52
CA THR A 64 2.19 7.84 -5.52
C THR A 64 0.89 7.89 -4.74
N VAL A 65 0.74 8.88 -3.86
CA VAL A 65 -0.52 9.15 -3.15
C VAL A 65 -0.96 10.60 -3.34
N GLY A 66 -2.28 10.82 -3.31
CA GLY A 66 -2.85 12.17 -3.35
C GLY A 66 -3.09 12.76 -1.97
N VAL A 67 -2.49 13.91 -1.67
CA VAL A 67 -2.74 14.67 -0.43
C VAL A 67 -3.56 15.92 -0.74
N ARG A 68 -4.81 15.96 -0.27
CA ARG A 68 -5.65 17.15 -0.40
C ARG A 68 -5.29 18.15 0.70
N ARG A 69 -4.95 19.36 0.28
CA ARG A 69 -4.58 20.47 1.17
C ARG A 69 -5.51 21.63 0.93
N LEU A 70 -6.26 22.02 1.96
CA LEU A 70 -7.14 23.18 1.89
C LEU A 70 -6.35 24.49 1.91
N ALA A 71 -7.03 25.58 1.59
CA ALA A 71 -6.47 26.92 1.72
C ALA A 71 -5.85 27.12 3.12
N ASN A 72 -4.62 27.63 3.16
CA ASN A 72 -3.86 27.90 4.37
C ASN A 72 -3.52 26.66 5.23
N ALA A 73 -3.54 25.45 4.67
CA ALA A 73 -3.08 24.26 5.40
C ALA A 73 -1.62 24.45 5.86
N PRO A 74 -1.28 24.16 7.12
CA PRO A 74 0.09 24.32 7.60
C PRO A 74 1.03 23.32 6.92
N ALA A 75 2.34 23.58 7.02
CA ALA A 75 3.36 22.64 6.61
C ALA A 75 3.15 21.29 7.32
N VAL A 76 3.40 20.19 6.60
CA VAL A 76 3.18 18.84 7.12
C VAL A 76 4.19 17.88 6.53
N THR A 77 4.56 16.87 7.30
CA THR A 77 5.36 15.74 6.81
C THR A 77 4.43 14.57 6.57
N VAL A 78 4.61 13.92 5.43
CA VAL A 78 3.86 12.73 5.00
C VAL A 78 4.81 11.54 5.06
N ASP A 79 4.50 10.58 5.91
CA ASP A 79 5.21 9.30 5.97
C ASP A 79 4.38 8.24 5.24
N LEU A 80 5.00 7.49 4.33
CA LEU A 80 4.37 6.36 3.65
C LEU A 80 4.93 5.04 4.16
N PHE A 81 4.04 4.05 4.26
CA PHE A 81 4.33 2.72 4.77
C PHE A 81 3.75 1.64 3.86
N TRP A 82 4.20 0.41 4.00
CA TRP A 82 3.54 -0.76 3.45
C TRP A 82 3.43 -1.87 4.49
N ALA A 83 2.40 -2.71 4.35
CA ALA A 83 2.16 -3.87 5.21
C ALA A 83 1.65 -5.05 4.37
N THR A 84 1.81 -6.27 4.90
CA THR A 84 1.11 -7.44 4.38
C THR A 84 -0.32 -7.49 4.92
N ALA A 85 -1.14 -8.33 4.30
CA ALA A 85 -2.52 -8.52 4.71
C ALA A 85 -2.77 -9.97 5.14
N SER A 86 -3.64 -10.19 6.12
CA SER A 86 -4.12 -11.51 6.55
C SER A 86 -5.59 -11.74 6.18
N THR A 87 -5.95 -12.99 5.88
CA THR A 87 -7.34 -13.37 5.53
C THR A 87 -8.04 -14.02 6.71
N GLY A 88 -9.30 -13.67 6.91
CA GLY A 88 -10.15 -14.26 7.95
C GLY A 88 -9.65 -13.99 9.38
N PRO A 89 -9.23 -12.75 9.72
CA PRO A 89 -8.79 -12.44 11.07
C PRO A 89 -9.93 -12.72 12.06
N ILE A 90 -9.57 -13.34 13.18
CA ILE A 90 -10.52 -13.53 14.29
C ILE A 90 -10.35 -12.33 15.21
N ALA A 91 -11.47 -11.65 15.49
CA ALA A 91 -11.49 -10.55 16.43
C ALA A 91 -10.72 -10.94 17.69
N PRO A 92 -9.76 -10.12 18.10
CA PRO A 92 -9.67 -8.69 17.84
C PRO A 92 -8.64 -8.28 16.78
N ASP A 93 -8.22 -9.22 15.94
CA ASP A 93 -7.29 -8.97 14.85
C ASP A 93 -7.98 -8.31 13.65
N THR A 94 -7.20 -7.65 12.78
CA THR A 94 -7.70 -7.08 11.52
C THR A 94 -7.00 -7.70 10.32
N GLU A 95 -7.35 -7.26 9.10
CA GLU A 95 -6.67 -7.73 7.89
C GLU A 95 -5.29 -7.08 7.72
N LEU A 96 -4.96 -6.05 8.50
CA LEU A 96 -3.66 -5.39 8.51
C LEU A 96 -2.66 -6.22 9.33
N ASP A 97 -1.51 -6.59 8.73
CA ASP A 97 -0.43 -7.20 9.50
C ASP A 97 0.54 -6.14 10.03
N ILE A 98 0.82 -6.19 11.33
CA ILE A 98 1.93 -5.45 11.97
C ILE A 98 3.09 -6.40 12.32
N PRO A 99 4.36 -5.93 12.28
CA PRO A 99 4.78 -4.55 11.99
C PRO A 99 4.75 -4.20 10.50
N TYR A 100 4.42 -2.94 10.20
CA TYR A 100 4.54 -2.35 8.86
C TYR A 100 5.93 -1.77 8.61
N ASN A 101 6.25 -1.51 7.35
CA ASN A 101 7.57 -1.06 6.89
C ASN A 101 7.52 0.36 6.30
N SER A 102 8.54 1.17 6.56
CA SER A 102 8.65 2.52 5.97
C SER A 102 9.00 2.46 4.48
N ILE A 103 8.31 3.27 3.68
CA ILE A 103 8.64 3.51 2.27
C ILE A 103 9.51 4.77 2.17
N CYS A 104 9.00 5.89 2.68
CA CYS A 104 9.62 7.20 2.53
C CYS A 104 8.95 8.25 3.42
N THR A 105 9.59 9.41 3.52
CA THR A 105 9.08 10.60 4.20
C THR A 105 9.22 11.81 3.28
N VAL A 106 8.15 12.59 3.12
CA VAL A 106 8.11 13.77 2.25
C VAL A 106 7.57 14.98 3.02
N ALA A 107 8.31 16.09 3.01
CA ALA A 107 7.86 17.35 3.60
C ALA A 107 7.08 18.17 2.57
N LEU A 108 5.88 18.62 2.93
CA LEU A 108 5.06 19.54 2.16
C LEU A 108 5.08 20.93 2.83
N PRO A 109 5.45 22.01 2.12
CA PRO A 109 5.48 23.37 2.68
C PRO A 109 4.07 23.85 3.05
N ALA A 110 3.89 24.96 3.77
CA ALA A 110 2.54 25.50 3.99
C ALA A 110 1.79 25.74 2.65
N ASN A 111 0.49 25.48 2.61
CA ASN A 111 -0.32 25.68 1.41
C ASN A 111 -0.78 27.14 1.30
N GLY A 112 -0.95 27.61 0.06
CA GLY A 112 -1.44 28.96 -0.22
C GLY A 112 -2.95 29.15 0.01
N ALA A 113 -3.49 30.26 -0.47
CA ALA A 113 -4.90 30.63 -0.30
C ALA A 113 -5.89 29.74 -1.08
N THR A 114 -5.41 28.85 -1.94
CA THR A 114 -6.24 27.95 -2.75
C THR A 114 -6.03 26.50 -2.34
N SER A 115 -7.10 25.71 -2.38
CA SER A 115 -7.01 24.28 -2.11
C SER A 115 -6.35 23.54 -3.28
N VAL A 116 -5.41 22.65 -2.99
CA VAL A 116 -4.65 21.89 -3.99
C VAL A 116 -4.60 20.41 -3.62
N THR A 117 -4.46 19.55 -4.61
CA THR A 117 -4.11 18.14 -4.41
C THR A 117 -2.63 18.01 -4.75
N SER A 118 -1.80 17.74 -3.75
CA SER A 118 -0.36 17.51 -3.92
C SER A 118 -0.10 16.02 -4.08
N LEU A 119 0.63 15.63 -5.12
CA LEU A 119 1.09 14.25 -5.28
C LEU A 119 2.36 14.03 -4.47
N VAL A 120 2.32 13.04 -3.59
CA VAL A 120 3.49 12.57 -2.85
C VAL A 120 3.94 11.27 -3.53
N THR A 121 5.12 11.30 -4.14
CA THR A 121 5.67 10.18 -4.91
C THR A 121 6.98 9.72 -4.29
N CYS A 122 7.13 8.40 -4.15
CA CYS A 122 8.33 7.74 -3.68
C CYS A 122 8.76 6.67 -4.66
N GLY A 123 10.07 6.60 -4.92
CA GLY A 123 10.64 5.80 -5.99
C GLY A 123 10.70 6.53 -7.33
N ASP A 124 11.42 5.96 -8.29
CA ASP A 124 11.70 6.53 -9.60
C ASP A 124 10.95 5.81 -10.74
N GLY A 125 10.21 4.73 -10.43
CA GLY A 125 9.55 3.89 -11.44
C GLY A 125 10.50 2.97 -12.21
N VAL A 126 11.79 2.95 -11.89
CA VAL A 126 12.80 2.16 -12.59
C VAL A 126 13.43 1.15 -11.64
N ASN A 127 13.91 1.60 -10.48
CA ASN A 127 14.55 0.77 -9.47
C ASN A 127 13.55 0.45 -8.35
N PRO A 128 13.58 -0.76 -7.78
CA PRO A 128 12.77 -1.07 -6.61
C PRO A 128 13.08 -0.12 -5.45
N ILE A 129 12.05 0.34 -4.76
CA ILE A 129 12.19 1.10 -3.52
C ILE A 129 12.90 0.19 -2.49
N ALA A 130 13.84 0.76 -1.72
CA ALA A 130 14.54 0.02 -0.68
C ALA A 130 13.54 -0.63 0.30
N GLY A 131 13.65 -1.94 0.50
CA GLY A 131 12.72 -2.70 1.34
C GLY A 131 11.41 -3.14 0.65
N MET A 132 11.23 -2.82 -0.64
CA MET A 132 10.06 -3.24 -1.43
C MET A 132 10.41 -4.05 -2.68
N SER A 133 11.59 -4.69 -2.72
CA SER A 133 12.01 -5.52 -3.86
C SER A 133 11.31 -6.89 -3.91
N ASN A 134 10.66 -7.30 -2.82
CA ASN A 134 9.98 -8.59 -2.69
C ASN A 134 8.81 -8.48 -1.70
N VAL A 135 7.83 -7.63 -1.99
CA VAL A 135 6.63 -7.43 -1.18
C VAL A 135 5.72 -8.67 -1.33
N PRO A 136 5.52 -9.47 -0.27
CA PRO A 136 4.62 -10.62 -0.34
C PRO A 136 3.17 -10.15 -0.51
N LEU A 137 2.41 -10.84 -1.35
CA LEU A 137 0.99 -10.53 -1.58
C LEU A 137 0.11 -11.65 -1.03
N ASN A 138 -0.99 -11.26 -0.38
CA ASN A 138 -2.05 -12.18 0.02
C ASN A 138 -2.97 -12.46 -1.17
N ASP A 139 -3.11 -13.72 -1.57
CA ASP A 139 -3.91 -14.16 -2.72
C ASP A 139 -5.26 -14.77 -2.36
N THR A 140 -5.64 -14.71 -1.08
CA THR A 140 -6.90 -15.22 -0.56
C THR A 140 -7.83 -14.12 -0.04
N LEU A 141 -7.33 -12.91 0.14
CA LEU A 141 -8.09 -11.81 0.73
C LEU A 141 -9.22 -11.32 -0.18
N ILE A 142 -8.90 -11.00 -1.44
CA ILE A 142 -9.87 -10.49 -2.42
C ILE A 142 -9.86 -11.43 -3.63
N THR A 143 -11.02 -12.05 -3.92
CA THR A 143 -11.13 -13.00 -5.04
C THR A 143 -10.76 -12.32 -6.37
N GLY A 144 -9.80 -12.92 -7.09
CA GLY A 144 -9.32 -12.41 -8.37
C GLY A 144 -8.13 -11.44 -8.28
N PHE A 145 -7.65 -11.14 -7.08
CA PHE A 145 -6.55 -10.22 -6.82
C PHE A 145 -5.53 -10.82 -5.86
N LYS A 146 -4.31 -10.26 -5.90
CA LYS A 146 -3.29 -10.41 -4.87
C LYS A 146 -3.07 -9.05 -4.21
N THR A 147 -3.10 -9.00 -2.88
CA THR A 147 -3.24 -7.74 -2.13
C THR A 147 -2.10 -7.56 -1.12
N PHE A 148 -1.68 -6.31 -0.98
CA PHE A 148 -0.90 -5.79 0.15
C PHE A 148 -1.47 -4.42 0.51
N LEU A 149 -0.95 -3.77 1.55
CA LEU A 149 -1.47 -2.48 1.98
C LEU A 149 -0.45 -1.35 1.82
N ILE A 150 -0.95 -0.17 1.48
CA ILE A 150 -0.19 1.09 1.55
C ILE A 150 -0.76 1.92 2.68
N GLY A 151 0.13 2.40 3.55
CA GLY A 151 -0.19 3.22 4.69
C GLY A 151 0.32 4.65 4.56
N MET A 152 -0.35 5.58 5.23
CA MET A 152 0.08 6.97 5.33
C MET A 152 -0.21 7.57 6.71
N ARG A 153 0.70 8.46 7.13
CA ARG A 153 0.59 9.27 8.34
C ARG A 153 0.98 10.71 8.07
N PHE A 154 0.36 11.64 8.80
CA PHE A 154 0.74 13.05 8.83
C PHE A 154 1.43 13.38 10.15
N SER A 155 2.45 14.25 10.12
CA SER A 155 3.12 14.73 11.34
C SER A 155 2.27 15.63 12.24
N ASN A 156 1.08 16.05 11.80
CA ASN A 156 0.12 16.80 12.60
C ASN A 156 -1.34 16.47 12.24
N GLY A 157 -2.23 16.67 13.21
CA GLY A 157 -3.67 16.46 13.07
C GLY A 157 -4.44 17.65 12.50
N ASP A 158 -3.79 18.56 11.74
CA ASP A 158 -4.51 19.69 11.15
C ASP A 158 -5.50 19.21 10.09
N ALA A 159 -6.78 19.52 10.27
CA ALA A 159 -7.87 19.06 9.41
C ALA A 159 -7.81 19.62 7.98
N ASN A 160 -6.98 20.62 7.70
CA ASN A 160 -6.78 21.16 6.36
C ASN A 160 -5.84 20.30 5.50
N ASN A 161 -5.05 19.40 6.12
CA ASN A 161 -4.34 18.34 5.42
C ASN A 161 -5.17 17.05 5.44
N GLY A 162 -5.07 16.21 4.41
CA GLY A 162 -5.69 14.88 4.43
C GLY A 162 -5.38 14.04 3.20
N TRP A 163 -5.38 12.72 3.35
CA TRP A 163 -5.33 11.76 2.26
C TRP A 163 -6.57 11.91 1.41
N ARG A 164 -6.41 12.11 0.11
CA ARG A 164 -7.51 12.17 -0.84
C ARG A 164 -8.22 10.82 -0.87
N ILE A 165 -9.53 10.82 -0.62
CA ILE A 165 -10.41 9.67 -0.83
C ILE A 165 -10.99 9.80 -2.22
N THR A 166 -10.89 8.75 -3.02
CA THR A 166 -11.57 8.61 -4.31
C THR A 166 -12.85 7.80 -4.15
N SER A 167 -13.82 8.03 -5.04
CA SER A 167 -15.08 7.30 -5.16
C SER A 167 -15.19 6.79 -6.59
N GLY A 168 -15.44 5.50 -6.78
CA GLY A 168 -15.51 4.87 -8.09
C GLY A 168 -15.55 3.36 -7.99
N ALA A 169 -15.74 2.66 -9.11
CA ALA A 169 -15.67 1.20 -9.09
C ALA A 169 -14.29 0.76 -8.58
N SER A 170 -14.26 0.15 -7.41
CA SER A 170 -13.05 -0.42 -6.82
C SER A 170 -13.29 -1.88 -6.43
N ALA A 171 -12.21 -2.67 -6.45
CA ALA A 171 -12.19 -3.99 -5.85
C ALA A 171 -12.02 -3.92 -4.33
N ASN A 172 -11.60 -2.76 -3.79
CA ASN A 172 -11.52 -2.54 -2.35
C ASN A 172 -12.92 -2.59 -1.74
N ALA A 173 -12.99 -3.15 -0.53
CA ALA A 173 -14.14 -2.95 0.33
C ALA A 173 -14.27 -1.45 0.68
N ASN A 174 -15.44 -1.03 1.14
CA ASN A 174 -15.61 0.34 1.66
C ASN A 174 -15.04 0.49 3.09
N VAL A 175 -13.85 -0.03 3.29
CA VAL A 175 -13.14 -0.10 4.56
C VAL A 175 -11.72 0.37 4.32
N PHE A 176 -11.15 1.06 5.31
CA PHE A 176 -9.72 1.22 5.45
C PHE A 176 -9.31 0.75 6.83
N TRP A 177 -8.03 0.44 6.97
CA TRP A 177 -7.47 -0.05 8.22
C TRP A 177 -6.71 1.07 8.91
N GLN A 178 -6.66 1.05 10.23
CA GLN A 178 -5.86 2.02 10.96
C GLN A 178 -5.07 1.32 12.04
N HIS A 179 -3.78 1.59 12.06
CA HIS A 179 -2.95 1.38 13.24
C HIS A 179 -3.05 2.61 14.15
N ASP A 180 -3.52 2.41 15.38
CA ASP A 180 -3.59 3.43 16.42
C ASP A 180 -2.90 2.92 17.69
N PRO A 181 -1.70 3.42 18.02
CA PRO A 181 -0.92 2.93 19.17
C PRO A 181 -1.60 3.22 20.51
N ASN A 182 -2.59 4.11 20.52
CA ASN A 182 -3.37 4.47 21.71
C ASN A 182 -4.75 3.79 21.72
N MET A 183 -5.03 2.86 20.80
CA MET A 183 -6.28 2.11 20.82
C MET A 183 -6.36 1.27 22.09
N THR A 184 -7.45 1.44 22.83
CA THR A 184 -7.74 0.65 24.04
C THR A 184 -8.95 -0.24 23.80
N GLY A 185 -9.03 -1.37 24.51
CA GLY A 185 -10.14 -2.32 24.37
C GLY A 185 -9.98 -3.34 23.23
N GLN A 186 -8.86 -3.30 22.50
CA GLN A 186 -8.41 -4.37 21.61
C GLN A 186 -6.97 -4.78 22.01
N PRO A 187 -6.61 -6.08 21.96
CA PRO A 187 -5.24 -6.58 22.12
C PRO A 187 -4.26 -6.07 21.07
N ASN A 188 -4.74 -5.81 19.85
CA ASN A 188 -3.94 -5.23 18.77
C ASN A 188 -4.30 -3.75 18.60
N PRO A 189 -3.31 -2.87 18.35
CA PRO A 189 -3.51 -1.44 18.13
C PRO A 189 -4.08 -1.15 16.72
N GLU A 190 -5.13 -1.85 16.32
CA GLU A 190 -5.65 -1.87 14.95
C GLU A 190 -7.17 -1.78 14.90
N GLY A 191 -7.71 -1.21 13.83
CA GLY A 191 -9.15 -1.19 13.62
C GLY A 191 -9.55 -1.05 12.17
N ALA A 192 -10.73 -1.58 11.85
CA ALA A 192 -11.41 -1.40 10.58
C ALA A 192 -12.34 -0.19 10.63
N PHE A 193 -12.24 0.70 9.65
CA PHE A 193 -13.02 1.92 9.58
C PHE A 193 -13.71 2.03 8.23
N LEU A 194 -15.01 2.34 8.24
CA LEU A 194 -15.78 2.53 7.02
C LEU A 194 -15.53 3.94 6.45
N PHE A 195 -15.33 4.05 5.14
CA PHE A 195 -15.30 5.38 4.49
C PHE A 195 -16.67 6.10 4.55
N SER A 196 -17.76 5.33 4.69
CA SER A 196 -19.11 5.87 4.92
C SER A 196 -19.99 4.82 5.62
N THR A 197 -21.07 5.27 6.24
CA THR A 197 -22.02 4.39 6.94
C THR A 197 -22.98 3.62 6.02
N ALA A 198 -23.02 3.93 4.72
CA ALA A 198 -23.74 3.12 3.75
C ALA A 198 -22.95 1.83 3.48
N ASN A 199 -23.62 0.66 3.47
CA ASN A 199 -22.97 -0.63 3.26
C ASN A 199 -23.71 -1.49 2.21
N PRO A 200 -23.12 -1.73 1.02
CA PRO A 200 -21.99 -0.97 0.47
C PRO A 200 -22.47 0.44 0.05
N PRO A 201 -21.66 1.48 0.18
CA PRO A 201 -21.90 2.70 -0.57
C PRO A 201 -21.62 2.40 -2.03
N ASN A 202 -22.46 2.95 -2.89
CA ASN A 202 -22.28 2.88 -4.33
C ASN A 202 -22.02 4.29 -4.86
N PRO A 203 -20.83 4.58 -5.42
CA PRO A 203 -19.72 3.65 -5.65
C PRO A 203 -18.83 3.41 -4.40
N PRO A 204 -18.08 2.29 -4.35
CA PRO A 204 -17.05 2.07 -3.32
C PRO A 204 -16.04 3.21 -3.25
N ALA A 205 -15.48 3.44 -2.06
CA ALA A 205 -14.42 4.43 -1.84
C ALA A 205 -13.08 3.74 -1.54
N SER A 206 -12.00 4.39 -1.97
CA SER A 206 -10.61 4.01 -1.67
C SER A 206 -9.75 5.27 -1.61
N PHE A 207 -8.58 5.21 -1.01
CA PHE A 207 -7.62 6.30 -1.06
C PHE A 207 -7.01 6.48 -2.46
N MET A 208 -6.56 7.71 -2.75
CA MET A 208 -5.88 8.04 -3.99
C MET A 208 -4.45 7.50 -3.95
N ILE A 209 -4.22 6.41 -4.69
CA ILE A 209 -2.98 5.64 -4.70
C ILE A 209 -2.69 5.18 -6.11
N GLU A 210 -1.44 5.21 -6.51
CA GLU A 210 -0.92 4.54 -7.70
C GLU A 210 0.36 3.80 -7.34
N VAL A 211 0.48 2.55 -7.79
CA VAL A 211 1.62 1.69 -7.55
C VAL A 211 2.17 1.20 -8.87
N GLU A 212 3.48 1.35 -9.03
CA GLU A 212 4.24 0.76 -10.12
C GLU A 212 5.20 -0.30 -9.59
N GLY A 213 5.29 -1.40 -10.33
CA GLY A 213 6.18 -2.49 -9.99
C GLY A 213 6.23 -3.57 -11.05
N THR A 214 6.96 -4.63 -10.73
CA THR A 214 7.09 -5.83 -11.54
C THR A 214 6.86 -7.07 -10.68
N PRO A 215 6.09 -8.07 -11.16
CA PRO A 215 5.98 -9.34 -10.44
C PRO A 215 7.36 -9.99 -10.25
N VAL A 216 7.62 -10.50 -9.04
CA VAL A 216 8.88 -11.19 -8.73
C VAL A 216 8.72 -12.68 -9.09
N PRO A 217 9.52 -13.21 -10.02
CA PRO A 217 9.52 -14.64 -10.31
C PRO A 217 9.85 -15.46 -9.07
N GLU A 218 9.04 -16.49 -8.81
CA GLU A 218 9.40 -17.50 -7.81
C GLU A 218 10.80 -18.04 -8.14
N PRO A 219 11.69 -18.22 -7.16
CA PRO A 219 13.00 -18.81 -7.40
C PRO A 219 12.80 -20.21 -7.98
N THR A 220 12.97 -20.32 -9.31
CA THR A 220 12.67 -21.57 -10.01
C THR A 220 13.51 -22.70 -9.43
N SER A 221 12.85 -23.74 -8.95
CA SER A 221 13.45 -25.00 -8.51
C SER A 221 14.29 -25.70 -9.60
N LEU A 222 14.29 -25.18 -10.83
CA LEU A 222 15.19 -25.55 -11.93
C LEU A 222 16.67 -25.30 -11.62
N ALA A 223 17.01 -24.27 -10.83
CA ALA A 223 18.38 -24.10 -10.34
C ALA A 223 18.80 -25.25 -9.41
N LEU A 224 17.86 -25.80 -8.64
CA LEU A 224 18.08 -26.97 -7.79
C LEU A 224 18.21 -28.27 -8.61
N LEU A 225 17.45 -28.41 -9.70
CA LEU A 225 17.61 -29.52 -10.64
C LEU A 225 18.94 -29.47 -11.38
N GLY A 226 19.43 -28.28 -11.73
CA GLY A 226 20.77 -28.09 -12.32
C GLY A 226 21.90 -28.50 -11.37
N LEU A 227 21.81 -28.13 -10.09
CA LEU A 227 22.76 -28.56 -9.05
C LEU A 227 22.65 -30.05 -8.72
N GLY A 228 21.43 -30.60 -8.68
CA GLY A 228 21.21 -32.04 -8.50
C GLY A 228 21.77 -32.88 -9.64
N ALA A 229 21.62 -32.41 -10.89
CA ALA A 229 22.21 -33.04 -12.07
C ALA A 229 23.74 -32.97 -12.06
N LEU A 230 24.33 -31.85 -11.64
CA LEU A 230 25.78 -31.71 -11.47
C LEU A 230 26.32 -32.64 -10.36
N GLY A 231 25.60 -32.78 -9.24
CA GLY A 231 25.94 -33.70 -8.16
C GLY A 231 25.89 -35.18 -8.58
N LEU A 232 24.93 -35.57 -9.43
CA LEU A 232 24.81 -36.92 -9.98
C LEU A 232 25.89 -37.22 -11.04
N ILE A 233 26.29 -36.24 -11.84
CA ILE A 233 27.40 -36.38 -12.81
C ILE A 233 28.74 -36.50 -12.08
N ALA A 234 28.94 -35.77 -10.98
CA ALA A 234 30.16 -35.86 -10.18
C ALA A 234 30.31 -37.22 -9.44
N ARG A 235 29.20 -37.86 -9.04
CA ARG A 235 29.21 -39.20 -8.42
C ARG A 235 29.48 -40.35 -9.39
N ARG A 236 29.26 -40.15 -10.70
CA ARG A 236 29.53 -41.17 -11.73
C ARG A 236 31.00 -41.26 -12.16
N ARG A 237 31.89 -40.42 -11.61
CA ARG A 237 33.34 -40.40 -11.91
C ARG A 237 34.22 -40.93 -10.78
N LYS A 238 33.66 -41.72 -9.84
CA LYS A 238 34.45 -42.51 -8.88
C LYS A 238 34.28 -43.98 -9.19
#